data_AF-A0A9X9Y0G6-F1
#
_entry.id   AF-A0A9X9Y0G6-F1
#
_cell.length_a   1.000
_cell.length_b   1.000
_cell.length_c   1.000
_cell.angle_alpha   90.00
_cell.angle_beta   90.00
_cell.angle_gamma   90.00
#
_symmetry.space_group_name_H-M   'P 1'
#
loop_
_entity.id
_entity.type
_entity.pdbx_description
1 polymer ?
#
loop_
_entity_poly.entity_id
_entity_poly.type
_entity_poly.pdbx_seq_one_letter_code
_entity_poly.pdbx_strand_id
1 'polypeptide(L)'
;MKDGGDWDVKWQVWARRGEQMTELKPEQGYGAGFRFTSDSQWLVRMQKTGSGEQDLYLYHVEKGAFASATKKPLSDLAWAYFYGRPETKRFAKLDFHISANLMEGTEEAYRSLGMDWPNNRYLVISLSGEYDNHPKNVAMKGLGGWHCRYDLETGKFDVPETFAKKNAEALRWEIRR
;
A
#
# COMPACT_ATOMS: atom_id res chain seq x y z
N MET A 1 -4.63 -30.51 11.59
CA MET A 1 -3.76 -29.90 12.62
C MET A 1 -4.51 -28.72 13.19
N LYS A 2 -4.47 -28.56 14.51
CA LYS A 2 -4.94 -27.33 15.18
C LYS A 2 -3.78 -26.32 15.07
N ASP A 3 -3.86 -25.42 14.10
CA ASP A 3 -2.97 -24.26 14.00
C ASP A 3 -3.85 -23.04 14.32
N GLY A 4 -3.54 -22.14 15.23
CA GLY A 4 -2.46 -21.97 16.19
C GLY A 4 -3.00 -21.01 17.27
N GLY A 5 -2.41 -21.03 18.45
CA GLY A 5 -2.87 -20.26 19.61
C GLY A 5 -3.03 -18.75 19.36
N ASP A 6 -3.78 -18.13 20.26
CA ASP A 6 -3.84 -16.67 20.43
C ASP A 6 -2.52 -16.00 20.07
N TRP A 7 -2.57 -15.08 19.10
CA TRP A 7 -1.42 -14.24 18.75
C TRP A 7 -1.25 -13.16 19.82
N ASP A 8 -0.81 -13.56 21.01
CA ASP A 8 -0.49 -12.63 22.12
C ASP A 8 0.81 -11.83 21.86
N VAL A 9 1.49 -12.10 20.74
CA VAL A 9 2.66 -11.33 20.30
C VAL A 9 2.21 -10.12 19.49
N LYS A 10 2.48 -8.93 20.04
CA LYS A 10 2.34 -7.67 19.31
C LYS A 10 3.69 -7.11 18.90
N TRP A 11 3.73 -6.57 17.69
CA TRP A 11 4.88 -5.87 17.15
C TRP A 11 4.75 -4.37 17.40
N GLN A 12 5.71 -3.83 18.15
CA GLN A 12 5.97 -2.40 18.26
C GLN A 12 7.11 -2.02 17.32
N VAL A 13 6.98 -0.85 16.71
CA VAL A 13 7.95 -0.33 15.75
C VAL A 13 8.39 1.04 16.23
N TRP A 14 9.70 1.28 16.20
CA TRP A 14 10.29 2.54 16.61
C TRP A 14 11.20 3.06 15.51
N ALA A 15 11.13 4.36 15.23
CA ALA A 15 12.08 5.06 14.38
C ALA A 15 12.97 5.95 15.24
N ARG A 16 14.29 5.86 15.01
CA ARG A 16 15.29 6.72 15.67
C ARG A 16 15.91 7.67 14.66
N ARG A 17 15.96 8.96 14.99
CA ARG A 17 16.70 9.98 14.24
C ARG A 17 17.48 10.85 15.22
N GLY A 18 18.80 10.74 15.18
CA GLY A 18 19.68 11.32 16.20
C GLY A 18 19.38 10.75 17.59
N GLU A 19 19.07 11.63 18.54
CA GLU A 19 18.67 11.28 19.90
C GLU A 19 17.17 11.05 20.06
N GLN A 20 16.36 11.43 19.07
CA GLN A 20 14.92 11.27 19.11
C GLN A 20 14.53 9.84 18.73
N MET A 21 13.61 9.26 19.50
CA MET A 21 13.06 7.93 19.26
C MET A 21 11.54 8.00 19.37
N THR A 22 10.84 7.61 18.30
CA THR A 22 9.38 7.74 18.21
C THR A 22 8.77 6.40 17.88
N GLU A 23 7.74 6.02 18.65
CA GLU A 23 6.96 4.83 18.36
C GLU A 23 6.05 5.09 17.15
N LEU A 24 6.16 4.23 16.15
CA LEU A 24 5.31 4.25 14.96
C LEU A 24 4.06 3.41 15.24
N LYS A 25 3.08 4.03 15.89
CA LYS A 25 1.76 3.41 16.13
C LYS A 25 1.02 3.14 14.81
N PRO A 26 0.05 2.21 14.79
CA PRO A 26 -0.33 1.31 15.89
C PRO A 26 0.58 0.09 16.03
N GLU A 27 0.44 -0.61 17.16
CA GLU A 27 0.93 -1.98 17.35
C GLU A 27 0.17 -2.96 16.45
N GLN A 28 0.84 -4.01 15.99
CA GLN A 28 0.26 -4.92 15.00
C GLN A 28 0.55 -6.38 15.31
N GLY A 29 -0.34 -7.29 14.89
CA GLY A 29 -0.19 -8.73 15.09
C GLY A 29 0.86 -9.39 14.18
N TYR A 30 1.30 -8.68 13.14
CA TYR A 30 2.32 -9.16 12.20
C TYR A 30 3.50 -8.19 12.10
N GLY A 31 4.66 -8.71 11.72
CA GLY A 31 5.82 -7.89 11.37
C GLY A 31 5.55 -7.00 10.15
N ALA A 32 6.38 -5.98 9.98
CA ALA A 32 6.27 -5.01 8.90
C ALA A 32 7.59 -4.87 8.13
N GLY A 33 7.49 -4.53 6.85
CA GLY A 33 8.60 -4.01 6.07
C GLY A 33 8.68 -2.49 6.18
N PHE A 34 9.85 -1.94 5.89
CA PHE A 34 10.11 -0.50 5.93
C PHE A 34 10.87 -0.06 4.68
N ARG A 35 10.52 1.11 4.14
CA ARG A 35 11.22 1.73 3.02
C ARG A 35 11.38 3.22 3.27
N PHE A 36 12.62 3.70 3.22
CA PHE A 36 12.92 5.12 3.24
C PHE A 36 13.00 5.66 1.81
N THR A 37 12.65 6.93 1.63
CA THR A 37 13.09 7.70 0.46
C THR A 37 14.59 7.94 0.53
N SER A 38 15.26 8.16 -0.61
CA SER A 38 16.73 8.28 -0.63
C SER A 38 17.25 9.51 0.14
N ASP A 39 16.41 10.54 0.32
CA ASP A 39 16.71 11.72 1.17
C ASP A 39 16.45 11.48 2.67
N SER A 40 15.97 10.29 3.05
CA SER A 40 15.62 9.90 4.42
C SER A 40 14.61 10.83 5.10
N GLN A 41 13.82 11.60 4.35
CA GLN A 41 12.75 12.44 4.91
C GLN A 41 11.43 11.70 5.07
N TRP A 42 11.20 10.66 4.27
CA TRP A 42 9.98 9.86 4.31
C TRP A 42 10.26 8.40 4.65
N LEU A 43 9.31 7.80 5.35
CA LEU A 43 9.31 6.39 5.71
C LEU A 43 7.94 5.80 5.40
N VAL A 44 7.93 4.73 4.60
CA VAL A 44 6.75 3.90 4.35
C VAL A 44 6.87 2.63 5.17
N ARG A 45 5.86 2.34 5.99
CA ARG A 45 5.69 1.06 6.67
C ARG A 45 4.73 0.19 5.85
N MET A 46 5.22 -0.95 5.39
CA MET A 46 4.45 -1.99 4.71
C MET A 46 4.00 -3.00 5.76
N GLN A 47 2.80 -2.79 6.30
CA GLN A 47 2.27 -3.55 7.42
C GLN A 47 1.45 -4.73 6.92
N LYS A 48 1.94 -5.95 7.11
CA LYS A 48 1.12 -7.15 6.90
C LYS A 48 -0.03 -7.17 7.91
N THR A 49 -1.24 -7.51 7.49
CA THR A 49 -2.41 -7.60 8.39
C THR A 49 -3.03 -8.99 8.39
N GLY A 50 -2.65 -9.83 7.42
CA GLY A 50 -3.13 -11.20 7.28
C GLY A 50 -2.39 -11.94 6.18
N SER A 51 -2.85 -13.14 5.84
CA SER A 51 -2.37 -13.85 4.64
C SER A 51 -2.90 -13.13 3.40
N GLY A 52 -2.01 -12.53 2.61
CA GLY A 52 -2.39 -11.79 1.40
C GLY A 52 -2.91 -10.37 1.64
N GLU A 53 -2.97 -9.91 2.89
CA GLU A 53 -3.45 -8.58 3.26
C GLU A 53 -2.32 -7.69 3.76
N GLN A 54 -2.33 -6.43 3.31
CA GLN A 54 -1.30 -5.46 3.66
C GLN A 54 -1.84 -4.03 3.63
N ASP A 55 -1.46 -3.27 4.65
CA ASP A 55 -1.67 -1.84 4.78
C ASP A 55 -0.37 -1.04 4.61
N LEU A 56 -0.53 0.22 4.24
CA LEU A 56 0.58 1.17 4.14
C LEU A 56 0.37 2.30 5.15
N TYR A 57 1.42 2.64 5.88
CA TYR A 57 1.49 3.86 6.69
C TYR A 57 2.60 4.75 6.16
N LEU A 58 2.36 6.06 6.18
CA LEU A 58 3.31 7.07 5.72
C LEU A 58 3.74 7.95 6.88
N TYR A 59 5.06 8.11 7.03
CA TYR A 59 5.66 8.98 8.02
C TYR A 59 6.59 9.98 7.33
N HIS A 60 6.62 11.19 7.87
CA HIS A 60 7.50 12.27 7.42
C HIS A 60 8.27 12.80 8.62
N VAL A 61 9.46 13.35 8.39
CA VAL A 61 10.21 13.99 9.46
C VAL A 61 9.68 15.38 9.76
N GLU A 62 9.26 15.56 11.00
CA GLU A 62 8.81 16.82 11.55
C GLU A 62 9.60 17.10 12.84
N LYS A 63 10.18 18.30 12.94
CA LYS A 63 10.94 18.74 14.13
C LYS A 63 12.02 17.73 14.58
N GLY A 64 12.62 17.01 13.64
CA GLY A 64 13.70 16.05 13.88
C GLY A 64 13.27 14.61 14.21
N ALA A 65 11.97 14.32 14.23
CA ALA A 65 11.43 12.98 14.50
C ALA A 65 10.43 12.55 13.42
N PHE A 66 10.21 11.24 13.26
CA PHE A 66 9.18 10.74 12.35
C PHE A 66 7.80 10.89 12.97
N ALA A 67 6.89 11.52 12.25
CA ALA A 67 5.48 11.65 12.60
C ALA A 67 4.59 11.10 11.49
N SER A 68 3.35 10.70 11.82
CA SER A 68 2.39 10.25 10.80
C SER A 68 2.09 11.38 9.83
N ALA A 69 2.39 11.17 8.55
CA ALA A 69 2.17 12.18 7.51
C ALA A 69 0.68 12.31 7.13
N THR A 70 -0.10 11.27 7.41
CA THR A 70 -1.52 11.19 7.07
C THR A 70 -2.36 10.89 8.31
N LYS A 71 -3.63 11.35 8.31
CA LYS A 71 -4.58 11.09 9.40
C LYS A 71 -5.13 9.66 9.39
N LYS A 72 -5.12 9.01 8.23
CA LYS A 72 -5.53 7.62 8.00
C LYS A 72 -4.35 6.85 7.40
N PRO A 73 -4.33 5.51 7.47
CA PRO A 73 -3.41 4.70 6.68
C PRO A 73 -3.37 5.17 5.21
N LEU A 74 -2.19 5.13 4.60
CA LEU A 74 -2.02 5.47 3.20
C LEU A 74 -2.81 4.50 2.29
N SER A 75 -2.96 3.24 2.73
CA SER A 75 -3.82 2.23 2.08
C SER A 75 -5.29 2.67 2.02
N ASP A 76 -5.86 3.14 3.12
CA ASP A 76 -7.23 3.67 3.18
C ASP A 76 -7.42 4.83 2.19
N LEU A 77 -6.44 5.73 2.12
CA LEU A 77 -6.50 6.87 1.20
C LEU A 77 -6.39 6.43 -0.26
N ALA A 78 -5.56 5.44 -0.56
CA ALA A 78 -5.43 4.87 -1.90
C ALA A 78 -6.72 4.16 -2.35
N TRP A 79 -7.36 3.39 -1.46
CA TRP A 79 -8.66 2.76 -1.73
C TRP A 79 -9.78 3.79 -1.88
N ALA A 80 -9.83 4.80 -1.02
CA ALA A 80 -10.78 5.90 -1.15
C ALA A 80 -10.61 6.65 -2.48
N TYR A 81 -9.36 6.84 -2.91
CA TYR A 81 -9.06 7.41 -4.21
C TYR A 81 -9.57 6.52 -5.36
N PHE A 82 -9.28 5.22 -5.32
CA PHE A 82 -9.78 4.25 -6.30
C PHE A 82 -11.31 4.29 -6.41
N TYR A 83 -12.05 4.15 -5.31
CA TYR A 83 -13.52 4.16 -5.34
C TYR A 83 -14.12 5.56 -5.59
N GLY A 84 -13.33 6.63 -5.46
CA GLY A 84 -13.76 8.00 -5.77
C GLY A 84 -13.71 8.36 -7.26
N ARG A 85 -12.96 7.60 -8.07
CA ARG A 85 -12.77 7.90 -9.50
C ARG A 85 -13.99 7.53 -10.35
N PRO A 86 -14.36 8.33 -11.37
CA PRO A 86 -15.56 8.09 -12.19
C PRO A 86 -15.67 6.69 -12.80
N GLU A 87 -14.55 6.12 -13.23
CA GLU A 87 -14.47 4.82 -13.90
C GLU A 87 -14.53 3.63 -12.94
N THR A 88 -14.21 3.83 -11.65
CA THR A 88 -14.10 2.76 -10.64
C THR A 88 -15.07 2.93 -9.48
N LYS A 89 -15.82 4.04 -9.41
CA LYS A 89 -16.86 4.26 -8.38
C LYS A 89 -17.97 3.22 -8.36
N ARG A 90 -18.17 2.49 -9.45
CA ARG A 90 -19.13 1.38 -9.57
C ARG A 90 -18.48 0.00 -9.44
N PHE A 91 -17.17 -0.05 -9.22
CA PHE A 91 -16.49 -1.31 -8.98
C PHE A 91 -17.03 -1.93 -7.69
N ALA A 92 -17.42 -3.20 -7.75
CA ALA A 92 -18.01 -3.85 -6.58
C ALA A 92 -16.97 -3.95 -5.45
N LYS A 93 -17.45 -3.78 -4.21
CA LYS A 93 -16.60 -3.80 -3.03
C LYS A 93 -15.97 -5.18 -2.86
N LEU A 94 -14.65 -5.21 -2.73
CA LEU A 94 -13.85 -6.39 -2.40
C LEU A 94 -13.96 -6.67 -0.90
N ASP A 95 -13.86 -7.93 -0.52
CA ASP A 95 -14.03 -8.43 0.85
C ASP A 95 -13.06 -9.56 1.22
N PHE A 96 -12.14 -9.93 0.32
CA PHE A 96 -11.12 -10.95 0.59
C PHE A 96 -9.73 -10.54 0.07
N HIS A 97 -8.66 -10.91 0.77
CA HIS A 97 -7.25 -10.63 0.41
C HIS A 97 -6.99 -9.19 -0.05
N ILE A 98 -7.60 -8.21 0.64
CA ILE A 98 -7.49 -6.81 0.27
C ILE A 98 -6.10 -6.29 0.65
N SER A 99 -5.39 -5.73 -0.32
CA SER A 99 -4.03 -5.24 -0.10
C SER A 99 -3.74 -3.93 -0.83
N ALA A 100 -2.94 -3.09 -0.18
CA ALA A 100 -2.21 -2.00 -0.79
C ALA A 100 -0.71 -2.26 -0.64
N ASN A 101 -0.01 -2.38 -1.76
CA ASN A 101 1.41 -2.71 -1.80
C ASN A 101 2.22 -1.53 -2.33
N LEU A 102 3.31 -1.19 -1.64
CA LEU A 102 4.30 -0.28 -2.18
C LEU A 102 5.04 -1.01 -3.31
N MET A 103 5.03 -0.44 -4.50
CA MET A 103 5.81 -0.97 -5.62
C MET A 103 7.30 -0.72 -5.40
N GLU A 104 8.12 -1.71 -5.75
CA GLU A 104 9.57 -1.57 -5.77
C GLU A 104 10.02 -0.46 -6.73
N GLY A 105 11.12 0.21 -6.39
CA GLY A 105 11.71 1.26 -7.21
C GLY A 105 11.57 2.67 -6.66
N THR A 106 10.96 2.89 -5.48
CA THR A 106 10.90 4.21 -4.82
C THR A 106 12.29 4.84 -4.69
N GLU A 107 13.27 4.06 -4.28
CA GLU A 107 14.67 4.45 -4.08
C GLU A 107 15.42 4.76 -5.38
N GLU A 108 14.94 4.24 -6.52
CA GLU A 108 15.53 4.44 -7.84
C GLU A 108 14.64 5.25 -8.78
N ALA A 109 13.68 6.01 -8.26
CA ALA A 109 12.75 6.81 -9.05
C ALA A 109 11.94 6.01 -10.09
N TYR A 110 11.74 4.72 -9.84
CA TYR A 110 11.05 3.77 -10.73
C TYR A 110 11.69 3.62 -12.13
N ARG A 111 13.00 3.80 -12.24
CA ARG A 111 13.76 3.61 -13.50
C ARG A 111 13.56 2.24 -14.13
N SER A 112 13.40 1.18 -13.33
CA SER A 112 13.07 -0.16 -13.82
C SER A 112 11.70 -0.24 -14.52
N LEU A 113 10.78 0.67 -14.20
CA LEU A 113 9.48 0.82 -14.86
C LEU A 113 9.53 1.82 -16.04
N GLY A 114 10.74 2.25 -16.44
CA GLY A 114 10.97 3.26 -17.47
C GLY A 114 10.58 4.68 -17.03
N MET A 115 10.35 4.90 -15.74
CA MET A 115 10.01 6.21 -15.18
C MET A 115 11.27 6.88 -14.64
N ASP A 116 11.34 8.20 -14.71
CA ASP A 116 12.42 8.97 -14.09
C ASP A 116 11.81 10.15 -13.32
N TRP A 117 11.01 9.82 -12.33
CA TRP A 117 10.35 10.87 -11.54
C TRP A 117 11.32 11.41 -10.49
N PRO A 118 11.62 12.72 -10.52
CA PRO A 118 12.71 13.26 -9.72
C PRO A 118 12.47 13.16 -8.21
N ASN A 119 13.57 13.17 -7.46
CA ASN A 119 13.65 13.58 -6.05
C ASN A 119 12.76 12.83 -5.07
N ASN A 120 12.59 11.51 -5.22
CA ASN A 120 11.76 10.70 -4.32
C ASN A 120 10.31 11.20 -4.18
N ARG A 121 9.81 12.02 -5.12
CA ARG A 121 8.54 12.73 -4.94
C ARG A 121 7.33 11.82 -4.88
N TYR A 122 7.42 10.62 -5.46
CA TYR A 122 6.27 9.78 -5.68
C TYR A 122 6.40 8.40 -5.06
N LEU A 123 5.27 7.91 -4.55
CA LEU A 123 5.09 6.51 -4.16
C LEU A 123 4.09 5.87 -5.12
N VAL A 124 4.45 4.75 -5.73
CA VAL A 124 3.52 3.93 -6.53
C VAL A 124 2.94 2.84 -5.65
N ILE A 125 1.62 2.75 -5.66
CA ILE A 125 0.86 1.82 -4.83
C ILE A 125 0.05 0.92 -5.76
N SER A 126 0.19 -0.40 -5.56
CA SER A 126 -0.59 -1.43 -6.22
C SER A 126 -1.73 -1.87 -5.30
N LEU A 127 -2.96 -1.79 -5.80
CA LEU A 127 -4.18 -2.23 -5.13
C LEU A 127 -4.64 -3.57 -5.71
N SER A 128 -4.90 -4.52 -4.81
CA SER A 128 -5.42 -5.84 -5.17
C SER A 128 -6.44 -6.33 -4.14
N GLY A 129 -7.31 -7.23 -4.57
CA GLY A 129 -8.22 -7.95 -3.68
C GLY A 129 -9.20 -8.80 -4.46
N GLU A 130 -9.93 -9.64 -3.74
CA GLU A 130 -10.82 -10.66 -4.28
C GLU A 130 -12.24 -10.46 -3.72
N TYR A 131 -13.24 -11.01 -4.43
CA TYR A 131 -14.59 -11.20 -3.89
C TYR A 131 -14.64 -12.52 -3.11
N ASP A 132 -15.07 -12.53 -1.86
CA ASP A 132 -15.24 -13.75 -1.07
C ASP A 132 -16.38 -14.61 -1.63
N ASN A 133 -16.25 -15.94 -1.52
CA ASN A 133 -17.06 -16.99 -2.16
C ASN A 133 -16.79 -17.27 -3.64
N HIS A 134 -15.71 -18.02 -3.91
CA HIS A 134 -15.64 -18.81 -5.14
C HIS A 134 -15.96 -20.29 -4.84
N PRO A 135 -17.11 -20.81 -5.31
CA PRO A 135 -17.33 -22.26 -5.34
C PRO A 135 -16.16 -22.95 -6.05
N LYS A 136 -15.86 -24.19 -5.67
CA LYS A 136 -14.86 -25.01 -6.38
C LYS A 136 -15.16 -24.97 -7.89
N ASN A 137 -14.15 -24.69 -8.71
CA ASN A 137 -14.20 -24.57 -10.18
C ASN A 137 -14.81 -23.28 -10.76
N VAL A 138 -15.02 -22.23 -9.94
CA VAL A 138 -15.39 -20.89 -10.45
C VAL A 138 -14.13 -20.01 -10.51
N ALA A 139 -14.03 -19.18 -11.54
CA ALA A 139 -12.95 -18.20 -11.64
C ALA A 139 -12.99 -17.25 -10.43
N MET A 140 -11.86 -17.15 -9.72
CA MET A 140 -11.62 -16.12 -8.72
C MET A 140 -11.57 -14.77 -9.40
N LYS A 141 -12.37 -13.82 -8.95
CA LYS A 141 -12.51 -12.47 -9.53
C LYS A 141 -12.20 -11.41 -8.50
N GLY A 142 -11.78 -10.25 -8.98
CA GLY A 142 -11.47 -9.12 -8.12
C GLY A 142 -10.69 -8.05 -8.85
N LEU A 143 -9.77 -7.41 -8.14
CA LEU A 143 -8.85 -6.41 -8.65
C LEU A 143 -7.42 -6.97 -8.60
N GLY A 144 -6.76 -7.03 -9.75
CA GLY A 144 -5.40 -7.57 -9.85
C GLY A 144 -4.36 -6.50 -10.15
N GLY A 145 -3.83 -5.86 -9.11
CA GLY A 145 -2.68 -4.96 -9.24
C GLY A 145 -2.95 -3.67 -10.01
N TRP A 146 -3.99 -2.94 -9.60
CA TRP A 146 -4.29 -1.61 -10.11
C TRP A 146 -3.37 -0.57 -9.46
N HIS A 147 -2.74 0.29 -10.24
CA HIS A 147 -1.74 1.24 -9.74
C HIS A 147 -2.26 2.67 -9.64
N CYS A 148 -1.97 3.32 -8.52
CA CYS A 148 -1.98 4.78 -8.42
C CYS A 148 -0.64 5.27 -7.90
N ARG A 149 -0.46 6.58 -8.00
CA ARG A 149 0.72 7.28 -7.50
C ARG A 149 0.29 8.30 -6.46
N TYR A 150 1.03 8.38 -5.36
CA TYR A 150 0.90 9.40 -4.33
C TYR A 150 2.05 10.39 -4.45
N ASP A 151 1.73 11.68 -4.52
CA ASP A 151 2.68 12.78 -4.55
C ASP A 151 2.97 13.27 -3.12
N LEU A 152 4.20 13.06 -2.66
CA LEU A 152 4.64 13.41 -1.31
C LEU A 152 4.72 14.93 -1.08
N GLU A 153 4.83 15.74 -2.13
CA GLU A 153 4.84 17.20 -1.99
C GLU A 153 3.43 17.77 -1.87
N THR A 154 2.49 17.26 -2.68
CA THR A 154 1.13 17.81 -2.75
C THR A 154 0.13 17.05 -1.88
N GLY A 155 0.48 15.85 -1.42
CA GLY A 155 -0.37 14.95 -0.66
C GLY A 155 -1.55 14.39 -1.46
N LYS A 156 -1.43 14.33 -2.79
CA LYS A 156 -2.52 13.95 -3.70
C LYS A 156 -2.20 12.66 -4.45
N PHE A 157 -3.27 11.96 -4.83
CA PHE A 157 -3.20 10.80 -5.71
C PHE A 157 -3.48 11.17 -7.16
N ASP A 158 -2.73 10.58 -8.07
CA ASP A 158 -2.99 10.59 -9.50
C ASP A 158 -2.79 9.19 -10.14
N VAL A 159 -3.19 9.07 -11.40
CA VAL A 159 -2.94 7.87 -12.22
C VAL A 159 -2.26 8.35 -13.51
N PRO A 160 -0.93 8.24 -13.59
CA PRO A 160 -0.20 8.51 -14.83
C PRO A 160 -0.74 7.68 -16.01
N GLU A 161 -0.68 8.24 -17.22
CA GLU A 161 -1.14 7.58 -18.45
C GLU A 161 -0.41 6.25 -18.69
N THR A 162 0.85 6.13 -18.25
CA THR A 162 1.65 4.92 -18.32
C THR A 162 1.02 3.73 -17.60
N PHE A 163 0.14 3.97 -16.62
CA PHE A 163 -0.60 2.92 -15.92
C PHE A 163 -1.92 2.53 -16.60
N ALA A 164 -2.41 3.31 -17.58
CA ALA A 164 -3.75 3.17 -18.13
C ALA A 164 -4.04 1.75 -18.66
N LYS A 165 -3.12 1.19 -19.46
CA LYS A 165 -3.26 -0.18 -19.99
C LYS A 165 -3.35 -1.22 -18.88
N LYS A 166 -2.38 -1.20 -17.96
CA LYS A 166 -2.30 -2.17 -16.85
C LYS A 166 -3.48 -2.06 -15.90
N ASN A 167 -3.94 -0.84 -15.63
CA ASN A 167 -5.11 -0.59 -14.82
C ASN A 167 -6.40 -1.07 -15.48
N ALA A 168 -6.54 -0.91 -16.80
CA ALA A 168 -7.67 -1.44 -17.55
C ALA A 168 -7.70 -2.98 -17.58
N GLU A 169 -6.54 -3.63 -17.50
CA GLU A 169 -6.41 -5.09 -17.34
C GLU A 169 -6.73 -5.52 -15.91
N ALA A 170 -6.24 -4.79 -14.90
CA ALA A 170 -6.47 -5.06 -13.48
C ALA A 170 -7.96 -5.12 -13.10
N LEU A 171 -8.80 -4.29 -13.75
CA LEU A 171 -10.26 -4.27 -13.54
C LEU A 171 -10.99 -5.48 -14.12
N ARG A 172 -10.32 -6.26 -14.96
CA ARG A 172 -10.85 -7.47 -15.60
C ARG A 172 -10.18 -8.74 -15.08
N TRP A 173 -9.46 -8.62 -13.97
CA TRP A 173 -8.67 -9.72 -13.43
C TRP A 173 -9.56 -10.88 -12.96
N GLU A 174 -9.23 -12.07 -13.46
CA GLU A 174 -9.79 -13.34 -12.99
C GLU A 174 -8.74 -14.46 -13.06
N ILE A 175 -8.78 -15.41 -12.13
CA ILE A 175 -7.95 -16.62 -12.11
C ILE A 175 -8.85 -17.86 -12.07
N ARG A 176 -8.67 -18.80 -12.99
CA ARG A 176 -9.29 -20.13 -12.91
C ARG A 176 -8.32 -21.09 -12.22
N ARG A 177 -8.75 -21.67 -11.10
CA ARG A 177 -8.04 -22.74 -10.39
C ARG A 177 -8.44 -24.10 -10.95
#